data_AF-W4D0B6-F1
#
_entry.id   AF-W4D0B6-F1
#
_cell.length_a   1.000
_cell.length_b   1.000
_cell.length_c   1.000
_cell.angle_alpha   90.00
_cell.angle_beta   90.00
_cell.angle_gamma   90.00
#
_symmetry.space_group_name_H-M   'P 1'
#
loop_
_entity.id
_entity.type
_entity.pdbx_description
1 polymer ?
#
loop_
_entity_poly.entity_id
_entity_poly.type
_entity_poly.pdbx_seq_one_letter_code
_entity_poly.pdbx_strand_id
1 'polypeptide(L)'
;MEAIHSHNCNLNIGYYLPDEVWNRVAKLYERMPGWIGYIEGIPHWHGQEEDDVYIQASVEPSGLSFFARMNQSDWDSWIERFKSEATKGLGFEVGEPEDGFE
;
A
#
# COMPACT_ATOMS: atom_id res chain seq x y z
N MET A 1 -12.45 -12.36 18.59
CA MET A 1 -11.94 -11.22 17.81
C MET A 1 -10.46 -11.48 17.63
N GLU A 2 -9.98 -11.50 16.39
CA GLU A 2 -8.53 -11.55 16.17
C GLU A 2 -7.90 -10.29 16.74
N ALA A 3 -6.69 -10.42 17.27
CA ALA A 3 -5.97 -9.28 17.83
C ALA A 3 -5.57 -8.33 16.70
N ILE A 4 -5.71 -7.02 16.96
CA ILE A 4 -5.29 -5.96 16.05
C ILE A 4 -3.83 -5.67 16.32
N HIS A 5 -3.03 -5.63 15.26
CA HIS A 5 -1.59 -5.36 15.32
C HIS A 5 -1.22 -4.25 14.32
N SER A 6 -0.09 -3.60 14.56
CA SER A 6 0.53 -2.71 13.59
C SER A 6 1.29 -3.53 12.56
N HIS A 7 1.17 -3.14 11.29
CA HIS A 7 1.87 -3.73 10.16
C HIS A 7 2.54 -2.64 9.34
N ASN A 8 3.64 -2.98 8.69
CA ASN A 8 4.32 -2.13 7.73
C ASN A 8 4.88 -2.97 6.58
N CYS A 9 4.96 -2.38 5.39
CA CYS A 9 5.49 -3.03 4.20
C CYS A 9 6.08 -1.98 3.27
N ASN A 10 7.28 -2.21 2.73
CA ASN A 10 7.92 -1.29 1.79
C ASN A 10 8.12 -1.97 0.44
N LEU A 11 7.42 -1.49 -0.59
CA LEU A 11 7.43 -2.07 -1.92
C LEU A 11 8.45 -1.37 -2.83
N ASN A 12 9.01 -2.12 -3.79
CA ASN A 12 9.92 -1.65 -4.85
C ASN A 12 9.28 -0.69 -5.89
N ILE A 13 8.34 0.15 -5.47
CA ILE A 13 7.75 1.22 -6.28
C ILE A 13 8.44 2.53 -5.90
N GLY A 14 9.55 2.83 -6.57
CA GLY A 14 10.40 3.98 -6.25
C GLY A 14 9.81 5.33 -6.66
N TYR A 15 10.12 6.38 -5.88
CA TYR A 15 9.72 7.76 -6.16
C TYR A 15 10.23 8.28 -7.52
N TYR A 16 11.33 7.72 -8.02
CA TYR A 16 11.96 8.08 -9.28
C TYR A 16 11.21 7.55 -10.52
N LEU A 17 10.18 6.72 -10.33
CA LEU A 17 9.40 6.20 -11.44
C LEU A 17 8.63 7.33 -12.15
N PRO A 18 8.39 7.21 -13.48
CA PRO A 18 7.72 8.26 -14.24
C PRO A 18 6.29 8.54 -13.76
N ASP A 19 5.78 9.75 -14.00
CA ASP A 19 4.40 10.16 -13.68
C ASP A 19 3.35 9.20 -14.24
N GLU A 20 3.59 8.58 -15.40
CA GLU A 20 2.67 7.58 -15.96
C GLU A 20 2.50 6.36 -15.04
N VAL A 21 3.57 5.92 -14.39
CA VAL A 21 3.55 4.83 -13.41
C VAL A 21 2.78 5.28 -12.18
N TRP A 22 3.08 6.46 -11.64
CA TRP A 22 2.36 7.02 -10.48
C TRP A 22 0.88 7.26 -10.75
N ASN A 23 0.50 7.65 -11.97
CA ASN A 23 -0.90 7.76 -12.39
C ASN A 23 -1.62 6.40 -12.38
N ARG A 24 -0.92 5.30 -12.65
CA ARG A 24 -1.48 3.94 -12.54
C ARG A 24 -1.58 3.51 -11.08
N VAL A 25 -0.59 3.83 -10.25
CA VAL A 25 -0.62 3.59 -8.80
C VAL A 25 -1.78 4.34 -8.15
N ALA A 26 -1.98 5.62 -8.46
CA ALA A 26 -3.11 6.40 -7.95
C ALA A 26 -4.47 5.78 -8.32
N LYS A 27 -4.63 5.33 -9.58
CA LYS A 27 -5.83 4.59 -10.01
C LYS A 27 -6.00 3.24 -9.30
N LEU A 28 -4.89 2.60 -8.91
CA LEU A 28 -4.93 1.37 -8.13
C LEU A 28 -5.39 1.65 -6.70
N TYR A 29 -4.91 2.73 -6.06
CA TYR A 29 -5.34 3.12 -4.72
C TYR A 29 -6.87 3.22 -4.61
N GLU A 30 -7.51 3.88 -5.56
CA GLU A 30 -8.96 4.06 -5.62
C GLU A 30 -9.75 2.74 -5.76
N ARG A 31 -9.10 1.66 -6.23
CA ARG A 31 -9.72 0.34 -6.43
C ARG A 31 -9.52 -0.60 -5.25
N MET A 32 -8.64 -0.24 -4.31
CA MET A 32 -8.38 -1.07 -3.14
C MET A 32 -9.54 -0.97 -2.14
N PRO A 33 -9.90 -2.08 -1.47
CA PRO A 33 -10.97 -2.07 -0.47
C PRO A 33 -10.71 -1.01 0.61
N GLY A 34 -11.78 -0.35 1.03
CA GLY A 34 -11.72 0.64 2.10
C GLY A 34 -11.24 2.03 1.69
N TRP A 35 -11.04 2.33 0.40
CA TRP A 35 -10.54 3.63 -0.05
C TRP A 35 -11.37 4.80 0.49
N ILE A 36 -10.69 5.71 1.19
CA ILE A 36 -11.27 6.94 1.74
C ILE A 36 -10.95 8.13 0.86
N GLY A 37 -9.75 8.14 0.28
CA GLY A 37 -9.23 9.28 -0.46
C GLY A 37 -7.85 9.70 0.01
N TYR A 38 -7.44 10.87 -0.44
CA TYR A 38 -6.26 11.54 0.06
C TYR A 38 -6.63 12.49 1.20
N ILE A 39 -5.93 12.37 2.32
CA ILE A 39 -6.02 13.28 3.46
C ILE A 39 -4.64 13.93 3.59
N GLU A 40 -4.60 15.26 3.44
CA GLU A 40 -3.34 16.02 3.41
C GLU A 40 -2.30 15.49 2.39
N GLY A 41 -2.78 14.91 1.28
CA GLY A 41 -1.94 14.33 0.24
C GLY A 41 -1.52 12.87 0.48
N ILE A 42 -1.92 12.28 1.60
CA ILE A 42 -1.62 10.89 1.98
C ILE A 42 -2.82 10.00 1.62
N PRO A 43 -2.65 8.93 0.82
CA PRO A 43 -3.71 7.98 0.51
C PRO A 43 -4.10 7.16 1.76
N HIS A 44 -5.40 7.05 2.03
CA HIS A 44 -5.96 6.36 3.19
C HIS A 44 -7.02 5.32 2.82
N TRP A 45 -7.06 4.24 3.61
CA TRP A 45 -8.10 3.22 3.58
C TRP A 45 -8.55 2.86 5.00
N HIS A 46 -9.84 2.51 5.14
CA HIS A 46 -10.52 2.04 6.36
C HIS A 46 -10.61 3.05 7.53
N GLY A 47 -9.60 3.89 7.75
CA GLY A 47 -9.56 4.93 8.79
C GLY A 47 -8.29 5.77 8.71
N GLN A 48 -8.01 6.53 9.76
CA GLN A 48 -6.77 7.27 10.02
C GLN A 48 -6.04 6.69 11.24
N GLU A 49 -4.86 7.22 11.58
CA GLU A 49 -4.03 6.70 12.68
C GLU A 49 -4.74 6.69 14.05
N GLU A 50 -5.72 7.58 14.27
CA GLU A 50 -6.53 7.63 15.49
C GLU A 50 -7.61 6.53 15.56
N ASP A 51 -7.90 5.85 14.44
CA ASP A 51 -8.90 4.80 14.35
C ASP A 51 -8.32 3.41 14.72
N ASP A 52 -9.20 2.49 15.14
CA ASP A 52 -8.80 1.12 15.48
C ASP A 52 -8.32 0.31 14.26
N VAL A 53 -8.83 0.67 13.06
CA VAL A 53 -8.50 0.01 11.80
C VAL A 53 -8.19 1.06 10.73
N TYR A 54 -6.96 1.05 10.21
CA TYR A 54 -6.55 1.95 9.14
C TYR A 54 -5.46 1.34 8.27
N ILE A 55 -5.31 1.89 7.06
CA ILE A 55 -4.15 1.73 6.20
C ILE A 55 -3.85 3.12 5.62
N GLN A 56 -2.58 3.47 5.55
CA GLN A 56 -2.09 4.63 4.80
C GLN A 56 -0.83 4.26 4.04
N ALA A 57 -0.45 5.07 3.04
CA ALA A 57 0.79 4.87 2.32
C ALA A 57 1.58 6.18 2.16
N SER A 58 2.91 6.07 2.12
CA SER A 58 3.81 7.18 1.84
C SER A 58 4.86 6.76 0.81
N VAL A 59 5.27 7.70 -0.02
CA VAL A 59 6.35 7.50 -0.99
C VAL A 59 7.64 7.96 -0.35
N GLU A 60 8.52 7.01 -0.05
CA GLU A 60 9.79 7.24 0.63
C GLU A 60 10.97 6.99 -0.34
N PRO A 61 12.20 7.44 -0.01
CA PRO A 61 13.39 7.11 -0.78
C PRO A 61 13.61 5.60 -0.98
N SER A 62 13.12 4.78 -0.04
CA SER A 62 13.19 3.31 -0.08
C SER A 62 12.10 2.65 -0.91
N GLY A 63 11.07 3.38 -1.38
CA GLY A 63 9.94 2.82 -2.11
C GLY A 63 8.58 3.27 -1.56
N LEU A 64 7.52 2.58 -1.98
CA LEU A 64 6.18 2.83 -1.50
C LEU A 64 5.95 2.08 -0.19
N SER A 65 5.86 2.83 0.90
CA SER A 65 5.65 2.30 2.25
C SER A 65 4.18 2.32 2.63
N PHE A 66 3.68 1.21 3.17
CA PHE A 66 2.37 1.10 3.78
C PHE A 66 2.49 0.98 5.30
N PHE A 67 1.57 1.63 6.00
CA PHE A 67 1.40 1.52 7.45
C PHE A 67 -0.05 1.16 7.72
N ALA A 68 -0.27 0.12 8.53
CA ALA A 68 -1.61 -0.39 8.79
C ALA A 68 -1.78 -0.79 10.25
N ARG A 69 -3.03 -0.76 10.70
CA ARG A 69 -3.44 -1.36 11.96
C ARG A 69 -4.70 -2.18 11.71
N MET A 70 -4.58 -3.51 11.77
CA MET A 70 -5.71 -4.44 11.60
C MET A 70 -5.31 -5.86 12.04
N ASN A 71 -6.21 -6.84 11.95
CA ASN A 71 -5.84 -8.24 12.18
C ASN A 71 -4.93 -8.76 11.03
N GLN A 72 -4.19 -9.83 11.30
CA GLN A 72 -3.21 -10.38 10.36
C GLN A 72 -3.86 -10.85 9.05
N SER A 73 -4.98 -11.57 9.13
CA SER A 73 -5.63 -12.16 7.95
C SER A 73 -6.11 -11.10 6.96
N ASP A 74 -6.69 -10.00 7.47
CA ASP A 74 -7.14 -8.89 6.63
C ASP A 74 -5.96 -8.13 6.04
N TRP A 75 -4.89 -7.91 6.81
CA TRP A 75 -3.67 -7.29 6.31
C TRP A 75 -3.04 -8.10 5.18
N ASP A 76 -2.80 -9.39 5.39
CA ASP A 76 -2.19 -10.28 4.40
C ASP A 76 -3.02 -10.27 3.10
N SER A 77 -4.34 -10.43 3.22
CA SER A 77 -5.25 -10.40 2.08
C SER A 77 -5.20 -9.06 1.33
N TRP A 78 -5.09 -7.95 2.05
CA TRP A 78 -5.06 -6.61 1.47
C TRP A 78 -3.74 -6.34 0.75
N ILE A 79 -2.60 -6.61 1.38
CA ILE A 79 -1.27 -6.34 0.81
C ILE A 79 -0.94 -7.29 -0.34
N GLU A 80 -1.33 -8.56 -0.27
CA GLU A 80 -1.19 -9.50 -1.39
C GLU A 80 -1.99 -9.05 -2.60
N ARG A 81 -3.22 -8.58 -2.39
CA ARG A 81 -4.04 -8.01 -3.46
C ARG A 81 -3.37 -6.79 -4.08
N PHE A 82 -2.83 -5.88 -3.26
CA PHE A 82 -2.11 -4.70 -3.76
C PHE A 82 -0.91 -5.11 -4.62
N LYS A 83 -0.02 -5.96 -4.09
CA LYS A 83 1.17 -6.48 -4.80
C LYS A 83 0.78 -7.15 -6.13
N SER A 84 -0.28 -7.96 -6.13
CA SER A 84 -0.78 -8.65 -7.33
C SER A 84 -1.30 -7.69 -8.41
N GLU A 85 -2.15 -6.73 -8.04
CA GLU A 85 -2.73 -5.78 -8.98
C GLU A 85 -1.69 -4.76 -9.48
N ALA A 86 -0.76 -4.35 -8.61
CA ALA A 86 0.36 -3.50 -8.99
C ALA A 86 1.28 -4.22 -9.99
N THR A 87 1.64 -5.47 -9.73
CA THR A 87 2.45 -6.28 -10.67
C THR A 87 1.83 -6.34 -12.06
N LYS A 88 0.51 -6.60 -12.14
CA LYS A 88 -0.22 -6.63 -13.42
C LYS A 88 -0.27 -5.26 -14.11
N GLY A 89 -0.42 -4.17 -13.35
CA GLY A 89 -0.63 -2.82 -13.88
C GLY A 89 0.65 -2.06 -14.24
N LEU A 90 1.76 -2.36 -13.56
CA LEU A 90 3.01 -1.62 -13.69
C LEU A 90 4.00 -2.28 -14.65
N GLY A 91 3.86 -3.58 -14.92
CA GLY A 91 4.70 -4.30 -15.88
C GLY A 91 6.05 -4.76 -15.32
N PHE A 92 6.21 -4.74 -14.00
CA PHE A 92 7.32 -5.34 -13.25
C PHE A 92 6.76 -6.01 -11.99
N GLU A 93 7.49 -6.98 -11.43
CA GLU A 93 7.07 -7.67 -10.22
C GLU A 93 7.16 -6.73 -9.02
N VAL A 94 6.05 -6.61 -8.28
CA VAL A 94 5.96 -5.74 -7.11
C VAL A 94 6.06 -6.58 -5.84
N GLY A 95 7.04 -6.25 -5.01
CA GLY A 95 7.34 -6.94 -3.76
C GLY A 95 8.28 -6.14 -2.87
N GLU A 96 8.72 -6.75 -1.78
CA GLU A 96 9.58 -6.08 -0.81
C GLU A 96 11.05 -6.25 -1.20
N PRO A 97 11.86 -5.18 -1.18
CA PRO A 97 13.27 -5.30 -1.55
C PRO A 97 14.06 -6.33 -0.72
N GLU A 98 13.66 -6.58 0.53
CA GLU A 98 14.27 -7.61 1.39
C GLU A 98 14.02 -9.05 0.92
N ASP A 99 12.95 -9.27 0.14
CA ASP A 99 12.65 -10.55 -0.52
C ASP A 99 13.37 -10.71 -1.87
N GLY A 100 14.17 -9.71 -2.29
CA GLY A 100 14.95 -9.72 -3.53
C GLY A 100 14.29 -9.03 -4.73
N PHE A 101 13.29 -8.18 -4.50
CA PHE A 101 12.66 -7.36 -5.55
C PHE A 101 13.45 -6.07 -5.81
N GLU A 102 13.63 -5.70 -7.08
CA GLU A 102 14.35 -4.49 -7.54
C GLU A 102 13.40 -3.43 -8.11
#